data_AF-A0AAD6I7N7-F1
#
_entry.id   AF-A0AAD6I7N7-F1
#
_cell.length_a   1.000
_cell.length_b   1.000
_cell.length_c   1.000
_cell.angle_alpha   90.00
_cell.angle_beta   90.00
_cell.angle_gamma   90.00
#
_symmetry.space_group_name_H-M   'P 1'
#
loop_
_entity.id
_entity.type
_entity.pdbx_description
1 polymer ?
#
loop_
_entity_poly.entity_id
_entity_poly.type
_entity_poly.pdbx_seq_one_letter_code
_entity_poly.pdbx_strand_id
1 'polypeptide(L)'
;MADSNDREVDVLNYLNHSSPLDHPGRTMIPTIKDRFVLHGPNGTHPCYVTTLAMCSVSSAKEGSYKRIFQAMTARSLIVQLLLAVEYIHSKGVVHGDLHIANILLCLPADFDQLSIEELYEKYGSPVSEPVIRFDGQPLESGVPSSVVPPIWLGKASEEFSLPESRVLLSDFGEAYRPSTEYRYNSHAPMS
;
A
#
# COMPACT_ATOMS: atom_id res chain seq x y z
N MET A 1 -13.48 3.50 21.15
CA MET A 1 -12.39 2.52 21.06
C MET A 1 -12.28 2.18 19.60
N ALA A 2 -11.18 2.60 18.94
CA ALA A 2 -10.95 2.20 17.56
C ALA A 2 -10.63 0.71 17.59
N ASP A 3 -11.55 -0.10 17.09
CA ASP A 3 -11.35 -1.53 16.91
C ASP A 3 -10.35 -1.68 15.76
N SER A 4 -9.05 -1.75 16.08
CA SER A 4 -8.03 -1.95 15.05
C SER A 4 -8.22 -3.35 14.51
N ASN A 5 -8.84 -3.45 13.35
CA ASN A 5 -9.18 -4.71 12.72
C ASN A 5 -7.87 -5.44 12.34
N ASP A 6 -7.44 -6.42 13.14
CA ASP A 6 -6.27 -7.29 12.88
C ASP A 6 -6.42 -8.14 11.59
N ARG A 7 -7.59 -8.07 10.96
CA ARG A 7 -7.95 -8.79 9.73
C ARG A 7 -6.93 -8.67 8.62
N GLU A 8 -6.45 -7.47 8.30
CA GLU A 8 -5.46 -7.31 7.23
C GLU A 8 -4.19 -8.11 7.55
N VAL A 9 -3.69 -7.98 8.78
CA VAL A 9 -2.48 -8.66 9.22
C VAL A 9 -2.66 -10.17 9.21
N ASP A 10 -3.80 -10.66 9.67
CA ASP A 10 -4.13 -12.09 9.69
C ASP A 10 -4.24 -12.67 8.27
N VAL A 11 -4.90 -11.94 7.36
CA VAL A 11 -5.01 -12.34 5.95
C VAL A 11 -3.65 -12.34 5.26
N LEU A 12 -2.85 -11.27 5.44
CA LEU A 12 -1.50 -11.20 4.88
C LEU A 12 -0.61 -12.31 5.43
N ASN A 13 -0.64 -12.57 6.73
CA ASN A 13 0.10 -13.69 7.32
C ASN A 13 -0.34 -15.04 6.75
N TYR A 14 -1.65 -15.28 6.65
CA TYR A 14 -2.19 -16.49 6.05
C TYR A 14 -1.72 -16.67 4.61
N LEU A 15 -1.87 -15.64 3.77
CA LEU A 15 -1.47 -15.67 2.37
C LEU A 15 0.03 -15.88 2.20
N ASN A 16 0.87 -15.30 3.06
CA ASN A 16 2.33 -15.45 2.93
C ASN A 16 2.83 -16.85 3.32
N HIS A 17 2.12 -17.59 4.18
CA HIS A 17 2.54 -18.90 4.68
C HIS A 17 1.75 -20.09 4.10
N SER A 18 0.76 -19.82 3.24
CA SER A 18 -0.09 -20.87 2.64
C SER A 18 0.58 -21.60 1.48
N SER A 19 0.63 -22.94 1.56
CA SER A 19 1.08 -23.81 0.46
C SER A 19 0.10 -23.86 -0.71
N PRO A 20 0.56 -24.09 -1.96
CA PRO A 20 1.97 -24.18 -2.33
C PRO A 20 2.64 -22.79 -2.39
N LEU A 21 3.94 -22.75 -2.11
CA LEU A 21 4.75 -21.52 -1.97
C LEU A 21 5.32 -21.01 -3.30
N ASP A 22 5.25 -21.81 -4.36
CA ASP A 22 5.82 -21.56 -5.69
C ASP A 22 4.87 -20.81 -6.63
N HIS A 23 3.66 -20.50 -6.18
CA HIS A 23 2.71 -19.75 -7.00
C HIS A 23 3.25 -18.34 -7.32
N PRO A 24 3.35 -17.94 -8.61
CA PRO A 24 3.99 -16.69 -9.00
C PRO A 24 3.34 -15.44 -8.37
N GLY A 25 2.01 -15.43 -8.29
CA GLY A 25 1.24 -14.35 -7.64
C GLY A 25 1.51 -14.15 -6.15
N ARG A 26 2.13 -15.11 -5.45
CA ARG A 26 2.50 -14.96 -4.03
C ARG A 26 3.49 -13.82 -3.82
N THR A 27 4.40 -13.61 -4.77
CA THR A 27 5.42 -12.55 -4.68
C THR A 27 4.84 -11.13 -4.79
N MET A 28 3.57 -11.03 -5.18
CA MET A 28 2.84 -9.77 -5.32
C MET A 28 1.98 -9.46 -4.09
N ILE A 29 2.07 -10.28 -3.04
CA ILE A 29 1.39 -10.04 -1.76
C ILE A 29 2.42 -9.44 -0.77
N PRO A 30 2.12 -8.30 -0.11
CA PRO A 30 3.00 -7.72 0.88
C PRO A 30 3.30 -8.68 2.03
N THR A 31 4.54 -8.67 2.51
CA THR A 31 4.93 -9.44 3.69
C THR A 31 4.93 -8.54 4.92
N ILE A 32 4.40 -9.03 6.04
CA ILE A 32 4.60 -8.40 7.34
C ILE A 32 6.07 -8.60 7.76
N LYS A 33 6.77 -7.51 8.05
CA LYS A 33 8.17 -7.49 8.48
C LYS A 33 8.30 -7.40 10.00
N ASP A 34 7.41 -6.66 10.64
CA ASP A 34 7.42 -6.46 12.08
C ASP A 34 6.01 -6.13 12.60
N ARG A 35 5.77 -6.36 13.90
CA ARG A 35 4.55 -6.01 14.62
C ARG A 35 4.91 -5.46 15.99
N PHE A 36 4.36 -4.31 16.34
CA PHE A 36 4.59 -3.67 17.62
C PHE A 36 3.35 -2.90 18.06
N VAL A 37 3.37 -2.45 19.32
CA VAL A 37 2.27 -1.69 19.92
C VAL A 37 2.79 -0.34 20.34
N LEU A 38 2.16 0.74 19.87
CA LEU A 38 2.47 2.10 20.28
C LEU A 38 1.48 2.56 21.35
N HIS A 39 2.03 3.06 22.47
CA HIS A 39 1.25 3.71 23.51
C HIS A 39 1.40 5.23 23.35
N GLY A 40 0.31 5.88 22.97
CA GLY A 40 0.25 7.31 22.75
C GLY A 40 -0.74 8.01 23.68
N PRO A 41 -0.80 9.34 23.65
CA PRO A 41 -1.75 10.13 24.42
C PRO A 41 -3.22 9.77 24.09
N ASN A 42 -3.47 9.24 22.89
CA ASN A 42 -4.80 8.88 22.38
C ASN A 42 -5.14 7.39 22.54
N GLY A 43 -4.30 6.63 23.26
CA GLY A 43 -4.54 5.22 23.54
C GLY A 43 -3.44 4.30 23.04
N THR A 44 -3.81 3.04 22.82
CA THR A 44 -2.90 1.98 22.39
C THR A 44 -3.21 1.62 20.95
N HIS A 45 -2.18 1.59 20.11
CA HIS A 45 -2.29 1.40 18.67
C HIS A 45 -1.42 0.21 18.24
N PRO A 46 -2.03 -0.92 17.86
CA PRO A 46 -1.32 -1.99 17.17
C PRO A 46 -0.81 -1.49 15.83
N CYS A 47 0.45 -1.75 15.54
CA CYS A 47 1.13 -1.33 14.33
C CYS A 47 1.86 -2.51 13.70
N TYR A 48 2.00 -2.46 12.38
CA TYR A 48 2.77 -3.45 11.62
C TYR A 48 3.55 -2.75 10.52
N VAL A 49 4.66 -3.37 10.13
CA VAL A 49 5.51 -2.91 9.03
C VAL A 49 5.35 -3.88 7.87
N THR A 50 5.16 -3.35 6.67
CA THR A 50 5.06 -4.15 5.44
C THR A 50 6.19 -3.83 4.47
N THR A 51 6.29 -4.61 3.40
CA THR A 51 7.16 -4.30 2.26
C THR A 51 6.83 -2.91 1.71
N LEU A 52 7.84 -2.05 1.59
CA LEU A 52 7.68 -0.70 1.05
C LEU A 52 7.37 -0.76 -0.45
N ALA A 53 6.39 0.02 -0.89
CA ALA A 53 6.08 0.25 -2.29
C ALA A 53 6.42 1.69 -2.68
N MET A 54 6.63 1.90 -3.98
CA MET A 54 6.93 3.21 -4.54
C MET A 54 5.69 4.11 -4.53
N CYS A 55 4.63 3.63 -5.17
CA CYS A 55 3.36 4.34 -5.28
C CYS A 55 2.22 3.46 -5.80
N SER A 56 0.99 3.95 -5.74
CA SER A 56 -0.13 3.29 -6.43
C SER A 56 -0.14 3.58 -7.94
N VAL A 57 -0.79 2.71 -8.71
CA VAL A 57 -1.06 2.94 -10.13
C VAL A 57 -1.93 4.19 -10.31
N SER A 58 -2.86 4.48 -9.38
CA SER A 58 -3.64 5.73 -9.40
C SER A 58 -2.73 6.95 -9.31
N SER A 59 -1.85 6.97 -8.31
CA SER A 59 -0.96 8.09 -8.03
C SER A 59 0.07 8.28 -9.15
N ALA A 60 0.56 7.20 -9.77
CA ALA A 60 1.41 7.28 -10.97
C ALA A 60 0.69 7.93 -12.17
N LYS A 61 -0.61 7.68 -12.34
CA LYS A 61 -1.43 8.34 -13.37
C LYS A 61 -1.69 9.80 -13.01
N GLU A 62 -1.95 10.11 -11.74
CA GLU A 62 -2.17 11.48 -11.27
C GLU A 62 -0.91 12.36 -11.42
N GLY A 63 0.27 11.78 -11.17
CA GLY A 63 1.56 12.42 -11.41
C GLY A 63 1.94 12.56 -12.89
N SER A 64 1.11 12.04 -13.81
CA SER A 64 1.31 12.12 -15.25
C SER A 64 0.32 13.06 -15.91
N TYR A 65 0.81 13.89 -16.83
CA TYR A 65 -0.06 14.64 -17.73
C TYR A 65 -0.83 13.71 -18.68
N LYS A 66 -0.18 12.63 -19.16
CA LYS A 66 -0.78 11.68 -20.12
C LYS A 66 -1.74 10.71 -19.46
N ARG A 67 -1.54 10.39 -18.18
CA ARG A 67 -2.33 9.44 -17.38
C ARG A 67 -2.39 8.02 -17.97
N ILE A 68 -1.44 7.67 -18.83
CA ILE A 68 -1.35 6.37 -19.49
C ILE A 68 0.05 5.79 -19.35
N PHE A 69 0.10 4.49 -19.08
CA PHE A 69 1.33 3.71 -19.14
C PHE A 69 1.66 3.36 -20.59
N GLN A 70 2.95 3.07 -20.84
CA GLN A 70 3.35 2.45 -22.10
C GLN A 70 2.60 1.13 -22.29
N ALA A 71 2.18 0.82 -23.52
CA ALA A 71 1.26 -0.30 -23.79
C ALA A 71 1.77 -1.66 -23.27
N MET A 72 3.07 -1.93 -23.42
CA MET A 72 3.68 -3.16 -22.92
C MET A 72 3.77 -3.20 -21.39
N THR A 73 4.08 -2.06 -20.76
CA THR A 73 4.06 -1.92 -19.29
C THR A 73 2.65 -2.15 -18.75
N ALA A 74 1.64 -1.52 -19.32
CA ALA A 74 0.24 -1.69 -18.91
C ALA A 74 -0.21 -3.16 -18.99
N ARG A 75 0.11 -3.85 -20.09
CA ARG A 75 -0.18 -5.28 -20.26
C ARG A 75 0.51 -6.13 -19.19
N SER A 76 1.77 -5.84 -18.88
CA SER A 76 2.50 -6.53 -17.82
C SER A 76 1.87 -6.33 -16.44
N LEU A 77 1.49 -5.09 -16.10
CA LEU A 77 0.82 -4.79 -14.83
C LEU A 77 -0.51 -5.54 -14.71
N ILE A 78 -1.29 -5.63 -15.79
CA ILE A 78 -2.55 -6.40 -15.83
C ILE A 78 -2.27 -7.90 -15.60
N VAL A 79 -1.28 -8.47 -16.28
CA VAL A 79 -0.92 -9.89 -16.11
C VAL A 79 -0.50 -10.17 -14.67
N GLN A 80 0.33 -9.30 -14.09
CA GLN A 80 0.75 -9.45 -12.69
C GLN A 80 -0.44 -9.34 -11.73
N LEU A 81 -1.32 -8.34 -11.92
CA LEU A 81 -2.54 -8.24 -11.11
C LEU A 81 -3.39 -9.51 -11.18
N LEU A 82 -3.57 -10.08 -12.37
CA LEU A 82 -4.33 -11.32 -12.55
C LEU A 82 -3.68 -12.49 -11.80
N LEU A 83 -2.35 -12.60 -11.81
CA LEU A 83 -1.62 -13.62 -11.05
C LEU A 83 -1.78 -13.43 -9.54
N ALA A 84 -1.75 -12.20 -9.04
CA ALA A 84 -2.00 -11.89 -7.63
C ALA A 84 -3.43 -12.26 -7.21
N VAL A 85 -4.42 -11.90 -8.04
CA VAL A 85 -5.83 -12.22 -7.79
C VAL A 85 -6.10 -13.73 -7.85
N GLU A 86 -5.55 -14.40 -8.86
CA GLU A 86 -5.62 -15.87 -8.98
C GLU A 86 -5.00 -16.54 -7.74
N TYR A 87 -3.86 -16.03 -7.27
CA TYR A 87 -3.22 -16.53 -6.06
C TYR A 87 -4.14 -16.44 -4.84
N ILE A 88 -4.66 -15.25 -4.52
CA ILE A 88 -5.51 -15.09 -3.31
C ILE A 88 -6.80 -15.91 -3.42
N HIS A 89 -7.38 -16.00 -4.63
CA HIS A 89 -8.55 -16.83 -4.89
C HIS A 89 -8.24 -18.32 -4.70
N SER A 90 -7.06 -18.79 -5.12
CA SER A 90 -6.62 -20.17 -4.88
C SER A 90 -6.52 -20.52 -3.38
N LYS A 91 -6.34 -19.50 -2.52
CA LYS A 91 -6.36 -19.65 -1.04
C LYS A 91 -7.74 -19.43 -0.42
N GLY A 92 -8.77 -19.24 -1.24
CA GLY A 92 -10.14 -18.97 -0.79
C GLY A 92 -10.32 -17.60 -0.15
N VAL A 93 -9.47 -16.62 -0.49
CA VAL A 93 -9.57 -15.23 -0.02
C VAL A 93 -10.03 -14.35 -1.17
N VAL A 94 -11.02 -13.50 -0.91
CA VAL A 94 -11.44 -12.41 -1.81
C VAL A 94 -10.89 -11.10 -1.25
N HIS A 95 -10.27 -10.27 -2.09
CA HIS A 95 -9.69 -8.99 -1.68
C HIS A 95 -10.72 -8.02 -1.08
N GLY A 96 -11.94 -7.99 -1.63
CA GLY A 96 -13.04 -7.18 -1.11
C GLY A 96 -13.04 -5.70 -1.53
N ASP A 97 -11.87 -5.12 -1.79
CA ASP A 97 -11.76 -3.72 -2.25
C ASP A 97 -10.71 -3.52 -3.36
N LEU A 98 -10.90 -4.17 -4.50
CA LEU A 98 -9.92 -4.13 -5.60
C LEU A 98 -10.15 -2.90 -6.50
N HIS A 99 -9.24 -1.94 -6.46
CA HIS A 99 -9.21 -0.78 -7.36
C HIS A 99 -7.78 -0.28 -7.60
N ILE A 100 -7.62 0.67 -8.54
CA ILE A 100 -6.31 1.13 -9.04
C ILE A 100 -5.41 1.81 -8.01
N ALA A 101 -5.97 2.27 -6.89
CA ALA A 101 -5.19 2.84 -5.79
C ALA A 101 -4.64 1.76 -4.83
N ASN A 102 -5.23 0.56 -4.82
CA ASN A 102 -4.76 -0.61 -4.06
C ASN A 102 -3.81 -1.51 -4.87
N ILE A 103 -3.48 -1.10 -6.11
CA ILE A 103 -2.44 -1.71 -6.93
C ILE A 103 -1.20 -0.84 -6.79
N LEU A 104 -0.20 -1.33 -6.06
CA LEU A 104 1.05 -0.64 -5.83
C LEU A 104 2.13 -1.11 -6.80
N LEU A 105 3.07 -0.21 -7.09
CA LEU A 105 4.27 -0.45 -7.87
C LEU A 105 5.46 -0.57 -6.92
N CYS A 106 6.23 -1.65 -7.02
CA CYS A 106 7.39 -1.87 -6.17
C CYS A 106 8.47 -0.81 -6.39
N LEU A 107 9.28 -0.61 -5.37
CA LEU A 107 10.53 0.13 -5.51
C LEU A 107 11.54 -0.60 -6.42
N PRO A 108 12.48 0.15 -7.01
CA PRO A 108 13.63 -0.41 -7.71
C PRO A 108 14.49 -1.26 -6.77
N ALA A 109 15.18 -2.27 -7.30
CA ALA A 109 15.95 -3.22 -6.49
C ALA A 109 17.16 -2.60 -5.77
N ASP A 110 17.63 -1.45 -6.23
CA ASP A 110 18.74 -0.67 -5.66
C ASP A 110 18.28 0.35 -4.62
N PHE A 111 16.97 0.48 -4.34
CA PHE A 111 16.48 1.45 -3.37
C PHE A 111 17.05 1.24 -1.96
N ASP A 112 17.12 -0.02 -1.51
CA ASP A 112 17.68 -0.38 -0.20
C ASP A 112 19.21 -0.14 -0.09
N GLN A 113 19.87 0.24 -1.18
CA GLN A 113 21.30 0.56 -1.21
C GLN A 113 21.58 2.04 -0.97
N LEU A 114 20.54 2.89 -1.01
CA LEU A 114 20.68 4.32 -0.75
C LEU A 114 20.95 4.55 0.74
N SER A 115 21.97 5.37 1.02
CA SER A 115 22.11 6.02 2.32
C SER A 115 20.96 7.00 2.56
N ILE A 116 20.77 7.39 3.83
CA ILE A 116 19.75 8.39 4.19
C ILE A 116 20.04 9.72 3.48
N GLU A 117 21.31 10.10 3.37
CA GLU A 117 21.77 11.31 2.69
C GLU A 117 21.44 11.27 1.19
N GLU A 118 21.73 10.17 0.51
CA GLU A 118 21.39 9.99 -0.92
C GLU A 118 19.87 9.96 -1.15
N LEU A 119 19.11 9.37 -0.21
CA LEU A 119 17.65 9.38 -0.26
C LEU A 119 17.11 10.81 -0.18
N TYR A 120 17.64 11.64 0.73
CA TYR A 120 17.24 13.04 0.84
C TYR A 120 17.72 13.90 -0.33
N GLU A 121 18.90 13.64 -0.88
CA GLU A 121 19.37 14.32 -2.09
C GLU A 121 18.46 14.02 -3.29
N LYS A 122 18.02 12.77 -3.42
CA LYS A 122 17.20 12.32 -4.55
C LYS A 122 15.74 12.73 -4.46
N TYR A 123 15.13 12.61 -3.30
CA TYR A 123 13.68 12.80 -3.14
C TYR A 123 13.30 14.06 -2.36
N GLY A 124 14.27 14.68 -1.67
CA GLY A 124 14.04 15.82 -0.79
C GLY A 124 14.18 15.45 0.69
N SER A 125 14.62 16.41 1.49
CA SER A 125 14.67 16.27 2.95
C SER A 125 13.25 16.39 3.55
N PRO A 126 12.95 15.68 4.65
CA PRO A 126 11.68 15.82 5.36
C PRO A 126 11.48 17.27 5.82
N VAL A 127 10.34 17.85 5.48
CA VAL A 127 9.96 19.21 5.89
C VAL A 127 8.89 19.12 6.95
N SER A 128 9.08 19.80 8.08
CA SER A 128 8.06 19.89 9.12
C SER A 128 7.14 21.08 8.83
N GLU A 129 5.84 20.84 8.80
CA GLU A 129 4.80 21.85 8.62
C GLU A 129 3.98 22.02 9.90
N PRO A 130 3.63 23.26 10.29
CA PRO A 130 2.83 23.49 11.49
C PRO A 130 1.39 23.02 11.30
N VAL A 131 0.84 22.36 12.32
CA VAL A 131 -0.59 22.05 12.36
C VAL A 131 -1.32 23.30 12.85
N ILE A 132 -2.22 23.81 12.01
CA ILE A 132 -3.06 24.96 12.33
C ILE A 132 -4.53 24.57 12.23
N ARG A 133 -5.35 25.02 13.18
CA ARG A 133 -6.79 24.87 13.07
C ARG A 133 -7.35 25.88 12.08
N PHE A 134 -8.34 25.46 11.28
CA PHE A 134 -9.02 26.33 10.32
C PHE A 134 -9.73 27.52 10.99
N ASP A 135 -10.14 27.39 12.26
CA ASP A 135 -10.78 28.46 13.05
C ASP A 135 -9.77 29.38 13.77
N GLY A 136 -8.47 29.13 13.63
CA GLY A 136 -7.40 29.90 14.28
C GLY A 136 -7.28 29.70 15.79
N GLN A 137 -8.06 28.80 16.40
CA GLN A 137 -7.98 28.53 17.84
C GLN A 137 -6.73 27.70 18.18
N PRO A 138 -6.33 27.66 19.47
CA PRO A 138 -5.23 26.81 19.92
C PRO A 138 -5.50 25.32 19.66
N LEU A 139 -4.42 24.56 19.41
CA LEU A 139 -4.50 23.10 19.31
C LEU A 139 -4.94 22.49 20.66
N GLU A 140 -5.75 21.45 20.58
CA GLU A 140 -6.17 20.69 21.75
C GLU A 140 -5.03 19.83 22.29
N SER A 141 -5.12 19.47 23.57
CA SER A 141 -4.19 18.54 24.19
C SER A 141 -4.26 17.18 23.49
N GLY A 142 -3.14 16.73 22.92
CA GLY A 142 -3.04 15.46 22.17
C GLY A 142 -2.93 15.62 20.65
N VAL A 143 -3.08 16.83 20.11
CA VAL A 143 -2.82 17.13 18.70
C VAL A 143 -1.35 17.53 18.53
N PRO A 144 -0.57 16.89 17.64
CA PRO A 144 0.81 17.28 17.39
C PRO A 144 0.88 18.70 16.81
N SER A 145 1.87 19.49 17.23
CA SER A 145 2.07 20.87 16.77
C SER A 145 2.59 20.98 15.35
N SER A 146 3.15 19.90 14.81
CA SER A 146 3.64 19.82 13.45
C SER A 146 3.49 18.42 12.87
N VAL A 147 3.49 18.35 11.54
CA VAL A 147 3.46 17.12 10.77
C VAL A 147 4.58 17.13 9.75
N VAL A 148 5.02 15.94 9.34
CA VAL A 148 5.93 15.76 8.21
C VAL A 148 5.12 15.08 7.11
N PRO A 149 4.75 15.79 6.03
CA PRO A 149 3.97 15.20 4.96
C PRO A 149 4.77 14.09 4.27
N PRO A 150 4.09 13.05 3.74
CA PRO A 150 4.76 11.97 3.07
C PRO A 150 5.45 12.46 1.79
N ILE A 151 6.65 11.94 1.57
CA ILE A 151 7.41 12.19 0.34
C ILE A 151 6.82 11.38 -0.81
N TRP A 152 6.81 11.98 -2.01
CA TRP A 152 6.38 11.26 -3.21
C TRP A 152 7.57 10.51 -3.83
N LEU A 153 7.59 9.18 -3.66
CA LEU A 153 8.63 8.30 -4.22
C LEU A 153 8.35 7.87 -5.67
N GLY A 154 7.14 8.13 -6.17
CA GLY A 154 6.69 7.71 -7.49
C GLY A 154 7.18 8.59 -8.63
N LYS A 155 6.76 8.21 -9.84
CA LYS A 155 7.02 8.93 -11.09
C LYS A 155 5.80 8.90 -12.01
N ALA A 156 5.85 9.63 -13.11
CA ALA A 156 4.75 9.68 -14.06
C ALA A 156 4.53 8.33 -14.76
N SER A 157 3.27 7.96 -15.02
CA SER A 157 2.90 6.66 -15.61
C SER A 157 3.63 6.29 -16.91
N GLU A 158 3.96 7.27 -17.76
CA GLU A 158 4.68 7.03 -19.03
C GLU A 158 6.17 6.75 -18.87
N GLU A 159 6.73 7.02 -17.68
CA GLU A 159 8.13 6.81 -17.34
C GLU A 159 8.41 5.41 -16.78
N PHE A 160 7.36 4.64 -16.50
CA PHE A 160 7.49 3.24 -16.09
C PHE A 160 7.79 2.35 -17.31
N SER A 161 8.98 1.79 -17.30
CA SER A 161 9.43 0.74 -18.21
C SER A 161 9.02 -0.65 -17.74
N LEU A 162 9.04 -1.61 -18.66
CA LEU A 162 8.65 -2.99 -18.36
C LEU A 162 9.49 -3.66 -17.25
N PRO A 163 10.84 -3.54 -17.21
CA PRO A 163 11.66 -4.26 -16.23
C PRO A 163 11.49 -3.82 -14.78
N GLU A 164 11.10 -2.57 -14.56
CA GLU A 164 10.93 -1.99 -13.21
C GLU A 164 9.49 -2.10 -12.70
N SER A 165 8.55 -2.43 -13.58
CA SER A 165 7.12 -2.44 -13.26
C SER A 165 6.74 -3.76 -12.60
N ARG A 166 6.80 -3.80 -11.27
CA ARG A 166 6.37 -4.93 -10.44
C ARG A 166 5.17 -4.54 -9.59
N VAL A 167 4.16 -5.40 -9.52
CA VAL A 167 2.93 -5.16 -8.75
C VAL A 167 3.05 -5.69 -7.32
N LEU A 168 2.55 -4.90 -6.37
CA LEU A 168 2.13 -5.35 -5.04
C LEU A 168 0.63 -5.04 -4.89
N LEU A 169 -0.18 -6.04 -4.58
CA LEU A 169 -1.58 -5.84 -4.23
C LEU A 169 -1.66 -5.50 -2.75
N SER A 170 -2.22 -4.35 -2.38
CA SER A 170 -2.25 -3.86 -1.00
C SER A 170 -3.68 -3.68 -0.49
N ASP A 171 -3.78 -3.39 0.81
CA ASP A 171 -5.04 -3.08 1.51
C ASP A 171 -6.00 -4.28 1.56
N PHE A 172 -5.64 -5.23 2.42
CA PHE A 172 -6.49 -6.38 2.73
C PHE A 172 -7.44 -6.11 3.91
N GLY A 173 -7.67 -4.84 4.27
CA GLY A 173 -8.60 -4.48 5.35
C GLY A 173 -10.02 -4.99 5.10
N GLU A 174 -10.41 -5.05 3.84
CA GLU A 174 -11.72 -5.53 3.37
C GLU A 174 -11.70 -6.98 2.86
N ALA A 175 -10.59 -7.69 3.02
CA ALA A 175 -10.49 -9.07 2.58
C ALA A 175 -11.30 -10.03 3.44
N TYR A 176 -11.84 -11.08 2.83
CA TYR A 176 -12.66 -12.06 3.54
C TYR A 176 -12.62 -13.44 2.86
N ARG A 177 -13.10 -14.45 3.57
CA ARG A 177 -13.19 -15.84 3.10
C ARG A 177 -14.66 -16.21 2.88
N PRO A 178 -15.13 -16.35 1.63
CA PRO A 178 -16.54 -16.67 1.36
C PRO A 178 -17.04 -17.98 1.97
N SER A 179 -16.12 -18.91 2.29
CA SER A 179 -16.47 -20.17 2.96
C SER A 179 -16.81 -20.02 4.44
N THR A 180 -16.43 -18.91 5.08
CA THR A 180 -16.65 -18.66 6.51
C THR A 180 -17.39 -17.36 6.80
N GLU A 181 -17.43 -16.43 5.84
CA GLU A 181 -18.03 -15.10 5.98
C GLU A 181 -18.93 -14.78 4.79
N TYR A 182 -20.15 -14.34 5.06
CA TYR A 182 -21.07 -13.80 4.05
C TYR A 182 -20.97 -12.27 4.02
N ARG A 183 -20.60 -11.71 2.86
CA ARG A 183 -20.66 -10.26 2.60
C ARG A 183 -21.66 -9.96 1.50
N TYR A 184 -22.64 -9.13 1.81
CA TYR A 184 -23.71 -8.70 0.89
C TYR A 184 -23.57 -7.24 0.44
N ASN A 185 -22.57 -6.52 0.95
CA ASN A 185 -22.31 -5.11 0.65
C ASN A 185 -20.93 -4.95 0.01
N SER A 186 -20.83 -4.07 -0.99
CA SER A 186 -19.57 -3.65 -1.60
C SER A 186 -19.15 -2.31 -1.02
N HIS A 187 -17.90 -2.21 -0.58
CA HIS A 187 -17.30 -0.95 -0.11
C HIS A 187 -16.48 -0.22 -1.19
N ALA A 188 -16.35 -0.82 -2.38
CA ALA A 188 -15.68 -0.19 -3.51
C ALA A 188 -16.34 1.16 -3.86
N PRO A 189 -15.58 2.26 -3.94
CA PRO A 189 -16.14 3.57 -4.26
C PRO A 189 -16.81 3.55 -5.63
N MET A 190 -17.98 4.20 -5.74
CA MET A 190 -18.63 4.42 -7.04
C MET A 190 -17.72 5.36 -7.86
N SER A 191 -17.18 4.84 -8.96
CA SER A 191 -16.38 5.57 -9.95
C SER A 191 -17.18 6.66 -10.66
#